data_AF-A0A945RNV0-F1
#
_entry.id   AF-A0A945RNV0-F1
#
_cell.length_a   1.000
_cell.length_b   1.000
_cell.length_c   1.000
_cell.angle_alpha   90.00
_cell.angle_beta   90.00
_cell.angle_gamma   90.00
#
_symmetry.space_group_name_H-M   'P 1'
#
loop_
_entity.id
_entity.type
_entity.pdbx_description
1 polymer ?
#
loop_
_entity_poly.entity_id
_entity_poly.type
_entity_poly.pdbx_seq_one_letter_code
_entity_poly.pdbx_strand_id
1 'polypeptide(L)'
;LGYNEKHSFNGLLQVTADGGPSIGESPNVRGLWYGVSVWIKDGPGTGKIIADWMTDGRTEIDHASIDYARYHPIQTTETYIHDRCYETAFKIYNPPVHNREPYSKGRNIRTSPYYLREKEMGGYFMEIAGWERAHGYAANEEALLAKYAERVPERLNEWDNRHFWRVSNAEHLELSENVGMVNLCHFAIYDVSGRDAEQLVEYVSSSKVAGDTPVGKGVYTNFLDAKGGVQADLTILRLAEDRFRVIDGADAGNRDSTYLRRMAQDKEWSVYVEDRTNQFGCIGVWGPNARASLKKLADNPASLDPENFPFAACRDFTLRGVPVKGFRISYVGEQGWELHFPLSYGLALWDMFFEAGITPIGIETYANSRRLEKSLRLQNADLLTEYNLLEAGLARPKVKAADFHGKAANIEQRARANQPAYLCTMTMVDNIDKDGVPRFPVGNCPIVHPATNEVLIDEMGRRSYTTSIAYGPTIGKNIALGYLPFEHCEEGRQLEIEYFNQKFPIEVAAVGYKPLYDPMNERPKS
;
A
#
# COMPACT_ATOMS: atom_id res chain seq x y z
N LEU A 1 -43.01 -6.09 -12.80
CA LEU A 1 -43.32 -6.30 -11.37
C LEU A 1 -44.48 -5.37 -11.02
N GLY A 2 -45.66 -5.92 -10.70
CA GLY A 2 -46.86 -5.12 -10.44
C GLY A 2 -46.81 -4.48 -9.05
N TYR A 3 -47.06 -3.18 -8.96
CA TYR A 3 -47.10 -2.41 -7.72
C TYR A 3 -48.42 -2.71 -6.98
N ASN A 4 -48.35 -3.26 -5.77
CA ASN A 4 -49.52 -3.40 -4.89
C ASN A 4 -49.52 -2.24 -3.90
N GLU A 5 -50.25 -1.17 -4.25
CA GLU A 5 -50.32 0.07 -3.46
C GLU A 5 -50.70 -0.15 -2.00
N LYS A 6 -51.47 -1.21 -1.69
CA LYS A 6 -51.96 -1.47 -0.33
C LYS A 6 -50.85 -1.86 0.67
N HIS A 7 -49.71 -2.34 0.19
CA HIS A 7 -48.64 -2.88 1.05
C HIS A 7 -47.23 -2.43 0.63
N SER A 8 -47.12 -1.44 -0.25
CA SER A 8 -45.83 -0.91 -0.70
C SER A 8 -45.37 0.23 0.19
N PHE A 9 -44.08 0.25 0.55
CA PHE A 9 -43.46 1.34 1.28
C PHE A 9 -42.03 1.58 0.79
N ASN A 10 -41.53 2.79 0.97
CA ASN A 10 -40.12 3.11 0.70
C ASN A 10 -39.32 2.84 1.98
N GLY A 11 -38.62 1.70 2.00
CA GLY A 11 -37.76 1.32 3.11
C GLY A 11 -36.51 2.21 3.20
N LEU A 12 -36.17 2.62 4.41
CA LEU A 12 -34.89 3.25 4.67
C LEU A 12 -33.80 2.19 4.74
N LEU A 13 -32.65 2.48 4.17
CA LEU A 13 -31.44 1.68 4.27
C LEU A 13 -30.25 2.60 4.53
N GLN A 14 -29.23 2.06 5.18
CA GLN A 14 -27.99 2.79 5.45
C GLN A 14 -26.92 2.38 4.42
N VAL A 15 -26.16 3.37 3.95
CA VAL A 15 -25.01 3.20 3.04
C VAL A 15 -23.85 4.00 3.59
N THR A 16 -22.63 3.58 3.30
CA THR A 16 -21.38 4.24 3.69
C THR A 16 -20.63 4.75 2.46
N ALA A 17 -19.62 5.59 2.68
CA ALA A 17 -18.89 6.27 1.61
C ALA A 17 -18.05 5.34 0.71
N ASP A 18 -17.90 4.07 1.09
CA ASP A 18 -17.25 3.03 0.29
C ASP A 18 -18.14 1.80 0.02
N GLY A 19 -19.36 1.78 0.59
CA GLY A 19 -20.33 0.68 0.43
C GLY A 19 -20.12 -0.52 1.33
N GLY A 20 -19.03 -0.57 2.11
CA GLY A 20 -18.81 -1.59 3.14
C GLY A 20 -19.46 -1.21 4.47
N PRO A 21 -19.67 -2.15 5.40
CA PRO A 21 -20.13 -1.81 6.74
C PRO A 21 -19.09 -0.96 7.48
N SER A 22 -19.51 -0.26 8.54
CA SER A 22 -18.60 0.44 9.44
C SER A 22 -18.74 -0.12 10.85
N ILE A 23 -17.72 -0.85 11.28
CA ILE A 23 -17.70 -1.67 12.48
C ILE A 23 -16.42 -1.36 13.25
N GLY A 24 -16.51 -1.18 14.57
CA GLY A 24 -15.34 -0.94 15.42
C GLY A 24 -15.53 0.20 16.41
N GLU A 25 -14.52 0.42 17.23
CA GLU A 25 -14.52 1.51 18.22
C GLU A 25 -14.42 2.88 17.54
N SER A 26 -15.15 3.86 18.05
CA SER A 26 -15.05 5.24 17.59
C SER A 26 -13.63 5.80 17.83
N PRO A 27 -13.01 6.45 16.84
CA PRO A 27 -11.73 7.15 17.03
C PRO A 27 -11.88 8.35 17.98
N ASN A 28 -13.07 8.96 18.03
CA ASN A 28 -13.34 10.19 18.78
C ASN A 28 -13.75 9.94 20.24
N VAL A 29 -14.46 8.83 20.52
CA VAL A 29 -14.99 8.54 21.85
C VAL A 29 -14.64 7.12 22.24
N ARG A 30 -13.71 6.98 23.18
CA ARG A 30 -13.31 5.66 23.71
C ARG A 30 -14.51 4.98 24.39
N GLY A 31 -14.66 3.67 24.16
CA GLY A 31 -15.75 2.84 24.66
C GLY A 31 -17.05 2.93 23.85
N LEU A 32 -17.14 3.82 22.85
CA LEU A 32 -18.28 3.86 21.92
C LEU A 32 -17.98 2.98 20.71
N TRP A 33 -18.85 2.01 20.43
CA TRP A 33 -18.69 1.07 19.31
C TRP A 33 -19.77 1.27 18.26
N TYR A 34 -19.39 1.12 17.00
CA TYR A 34 -20.29 1.11 15.85
C TYR A 34 -20.39 -0.30 15.26
N GLY A 35 -21.58 -0.62 14.76
CA GLY A 35 -21.89 -1.81 13.97
C GLY A 35 -22.98 -1.45 12.98
N VAL A 36 -22.65 -0.60 12.00
CA VAL A 36 -23.64 0.10 11.16
C VAL A 36 -23.46 -0.23 9.67
N SER A 37 -24.51 0.01 8.89
CA SER A 37 -24.59 -0.34 7.46
C SER A 37 -24.39 -1.84 7.19
N VAL A 38 -25.04 -2.68 8.00
CA VAL A 38 -24.96 -4.14 7.96
C VAL A 38 -26.21 -4.71 7.31
N TRP A 39 -26.05 -5.56 6.29
CA TRP A 39 -27.19 -6.26 5.68
C TRP A 39 -27.73 -7.34 6.62
N ILE A 40 -29.03 -7.66 6.53
CA ILE A 40 -29.66 -8.71 7.35
C ILE A 40 -28.88 -10.03 7.27
N LYS A 41 -28.41 -10.40 6.06
CA LYS A 41 -27.62 -11.62 5.84
C LYS A 41 -26.29 -11.65 6.60
N ASP A 42 -25.71 -10.48 6.89
CA ASP A 42 -24.39 -10.33 7.52
C ASP A 42 -24.49 -10.07 9.03
N GLY A 43 -25.72 -9.94 9.56
CA GLY A 43 -25.99 -9.61 10.97
C GLY A 43 -25.33 -10.55 11.98
N PRO A 44 -25.50 -11.89 11.88
CA PRO A 44 -24.87 -12.83 12.81
C PRO A 44 -23.34 -12.75 12.80
N GLY A 45 -22.72 -12.62 11.63
CA GLY A 45 -21.26 -12.48 11.49
C GLY A 45 -20.77 -11.17 12.10
N THR A 46 -21.49 -10.07 11.90
CA THR A 46 -21.14 -8.78 12.50
C THR A 46 -21.23 -8.82 14.03
N GLY A 47 -22.26 -9.47 14.57
CA GLY A 47 -22.39 -9.65 16.01
C GLY A 47 -21.20 -10.40 16.63
N LYS A 48 -20.73 -11.48 15.97
CA LYS A 48 -19.52 -12.19 16.37
C LYS A 48 -18.28 -11.28 16.33
N ILE A 49 -18.06 -10.58 15.21
CA ILE A 49 -16.90 -9.71 15.02
C ILE A 49 -16.81 -8.64 16.12
N ILE A 50 -17.93 -7.98 16.43
CA ILE A 50 -17.96 -6.95 17.48
C ILE A 50 -17.68 -7.56 18.86
N ALA A 51 -18.28 -8.72 19.15
CA ALA A 51 -18.07 -9.41 20.42
C ALA A 51 -16.59 -9.78 20.61
N ASP A 52 -15.98 -10.46 19.64
CA ASP A 52 -14.58 -10.85 19.66
C ASP A 52 -13.67 -9.61 19.82
N TRP A 53 -13.95 -8.54 19.08
CA TRP A 53 -13.12 -7.33 19.14
C TRP A 53 -13.20 -6.64 20.50
N MET A 54 -14.40 -6.57 21.09
CA MET A 54 -14.59 -5.97 22.43
C MET A 54 -13.97 -6.81 23.55
N THR A 55 -13.99 -8.14 23.46
CA THR A 55 -13.50 -9.01 24.54
C THR A 55 -12.03 -9.36 24.40
N ASP A 56 -11.57 -9.61 23.18
CA ASP A 56 -10.25 -10.16 22.90
C ASP A 56 -9.28 -9.09 22.37
N GLY A 57 -9.80 -7.90 22.06
CA GLY A 57 -9.04 -6.79 21.49
C GLY A 57 -8.66 -6.99 20.01
N ARG A 58 -9.20 -8.02 19.35
CA ARG A 58 -8.96 -8.33 17.93
C ARG A 58 -10.10 -9.12 17.30
N THR A 59 -10.06 -9.23 15.99
CA THR A 59 -10.99 -10.05 15.19
C THR A 59 -10.31 -11.31 14.66
N GLU A 60 -11.09 -12.32 14.29
CA GLU A 60 -10.58 -13.55 13.66
C GLU A 60 -10.10 -13.29 12.22
N ILE A 61 -10.91 -12.54 11.45
CA ILE A 61 -10.63 -12.10 10.08
C ILE A 61 -10.12 -10.66 10.12
N ASP A 62 -9.27 -10.27 9.19
CA ASP A 62 -8.81 -8.89 9.08
C ASP A 62 -9.96 -7.89 8.94
N HIS A 63 -9.93 -6.84 9.76
CA HIS A 63 -11.00 -5.86 9.89
C HIS A 63 -10.75 -4.58 9.09
N ALA A 64 -9.65 -4.45 8.34
CA ALA A 64 -9.24 -3.20 7.69
C ALA A 64 -10.36 -2.56 6.85
N SER A 65 -11.06 -3.39 6.06
CA SER A 65 -12.12 -2.94 5.15
C SER A 65 -13.43 -2.56 5.85
N ILE A 66 -13.61 -2.98 7.10
CA ILE A 66 -14.83 -2.73 7.88
C ILE A 66 -14.60 -1.76 9.03
N ASP A 67 -13.35 -1.51 9.43
CA ASP A 67 -12.97 -0.67 10.56
C ASP A 67 -13.57 0.73 10.41
N TYR A 68 -14.28 1.22 11.43
CA TYR A 68 -14.78 2.59 11.47
C TYR A 68 -13.64 3.62 11.40
N ALA A 69 -12.47 3.31 11.99
CA ALA A 69 -11.30 4.18 12.00
C ALA A 69 -10.59 4.28 10.63
N ARG A 70 -11.02 3.54 9.59
CA ARG A 70 -10.45 3.68 8.23
C ARG A 70 -10.73 5.04 7.59
N TYR A 71 -11.80 5.73 8.01
CA TYR A 71 -12.16 7.02 7.44
C TYR A 71 -11.33 8.15 8.02
N HIS A 72 -10.69 8.91 7.13
CA HIS A 72 -10.07 10.19 7.49
C HIS A 72 -11.15 11.22 7.86
N PRO A 73 -10.86 12.23 8.70
CA PRO A 73 -11.84 13.23 9.12
C PRO A 73 -12.58 13.92 7.96
N ILE A 74 -11.94 14.11 6.81
CA ILE A 74 -12.60 14.71 5.64
C ILE A 74 -13.69 13.81 5.04
N GLN A 75 -13.53 12.49 5.16
CA GLN A 75 -14.45 11.49 4.63
C GLN A 75 -15.70 11.31 5.52
N THR A 76 -15.71 11.95 6.69
CA THR A 76 -16.87 11.96 7.60
C THR A 76 -17.70 13.25 7.49
N THR A 77 -17.35 14.15 6.57
CA THR A 77 -18.14 15.36 6.29
C THR A 77 -19.44 15.02 5.56
N GLU A 78 -20.51 15.76 5.83
CA GLU A 78 -21.85 15.49 5.28
C GLU A 78 -21.84 15.44 3.74
N THR A 79 -21.16 16.38 3.08
CA THR A 79 -21.08 16.43 1.62
C THR A 79 -20.35 15.21 1.06
N TYR A 80 -19.22 14.80 1.65
CA TYR A 80 -18.49 13.62 1.20
C TYR A 80 -19.34 12.35 1.35
N ILE A 81 -19.96 12.17 2.52
CA ILE A 81 -20.84 11.03 2.80
C ILE A 81 -21.99 11.02 1.78
N HIS A 82 -22.70 12.14 1.61
CA HIS A 82 -23.82 12.22 0.68
C HIS A 82 -23.41 11.83 -0.75
N ASP A 83 -22.35 12.45 -1.26
CA ASP A 83 -21.90 12.23 -2.63
C ASP A 83 -21.50 10.79 -2.90
N ARG A 84 -20.76 10.19 -1.97
CA ARG A 84 -20.27 8.82 -2.09
C ARG A 84 -21.37 7.80 -1.87
N CYS A 85 -22.18 7.96 -0.82
CA CYS A 85 -23.31 7.07 -0.56
C CYS A 85 -24.34 7.09 -1.69
N TYR A 86 -24.59 8.25 -2.31
CA TYR A 86 -25.48 8.35 -3.46
C TYR A 86 -24.98 7.49 -4.63
N GLU A 87 -23.69 7.61 -4.97
CA GLU A 87 -23.09 6.84 -6.05
C GLU A 87 -23.04 5.33 -5.73
N THR A 88 -22.68 4.97 -4.51
CA THR A 88 -22.70 3.57 -4.03
C THR A 88 -24.11 2.97 -4.11
N ALA A 89 -25.13 3.68 -3.61
CA ALA A 89 -26.51 3.24 -3.65
C ALA A 89 -27.01 3.10 -5.10
N PHE A 90 -26.63 4.02 -5.97
CA PHE A 90 -26.95 3.96 -7.40
C PHE A 90 -26.31 2.76 -8.10
N LYS A 91 -25.10 2.37 -7.70
CA LYS A 91 -24.34 1.27 -8.29
C LYS A 91 -24.64 -0.10 -7.70
N ILE A 92 -25.47 -0.21 -6.64
CA ILE A 92 -25.65 -1.44 -5.86
C ILE A 92 -26.03 -2.69 -6.68
N TYR A 93 -26.77 -2.51 -7.78
CA TYR A 93 -27.13 -3.56 -8.75
C TYR A 93 -26.82 -3.19 -10.20
N ASN A 94 -25.96 -2.19 -10.43
CA ASN A 94 -25.48 -1.95 -11.79
C ASN A 94 -24.68 -3.18 -12.29
N PRO A 95 -24.66 -3.44 -13.62
CA PRO A 95 -23.82 -4.48 -14.21
C PRO A 95 -22.35 -4.34 -13.76
N PRO A 96 -21.52 -5.40 -13.91
CA PRO A 96 -20.24 -5.54 -13.22
C PRO A 96 -19.43 -4.24 -13.14
N VAL A 97 -19.37 -3.66 -11.94
CA VAL A 97 -18.55 -2.49 -11.64
C VAL A 97 -17.11 -2.97 -11.52
N HIS A 98 -16.21 -2.33 -12.25
CA HIS A 98 -14.81 -2.69 -12.22
C HIS A 98 -14.23 -2.46 -10.82
N ASN A 99 -13.37 -3.34 -10.33
CA ASN A 99 -12.79 -3.23 -8.98
C ASN A 99 -11.97 -1.95 -8.78
N ARG A 100 -11.43 -1.39 -9.87
CA ARG A 100 -10.71 -0.11 -9.91
C ARG A 100 -11.57 1.08 -10.35
N GLU A 101 -12.90 0.93 -10.41
CA GLU A 101 -13.80 2.01 -10.83
C GLU A 101 -13.68 3.22 -9.87
N PRO A 102 -13.19 4.38 -10.35
CA PRO A 102 -13.11 5.56 -9.51
C PRO A 102 -14.52 6.10 -9.24
N TYR A 103 -14.68 6.77 -8.11
CA TYR A 103 -15.89 7.52 -7.86
C TYR A 103 -15.91 8.80 -8.69
N SER A 104 -17.10 9.16 -9.14
CA SER A 104 -17.38 10.38 -9.90
C SER A 104 -17.51 11.61 -9.00
N LYS A 105 -17.92 11.42 -7.74
CA LYS A 105 -18.07 12.49 -6.73
C LYS A 105 -17.18 12.28 -5.50
N GLY A 106 -17.11 13.29 -4.62
CA GLY A 106 -16.19 13.30 -3.49
C GLY A 106 -14.72 13.39 -3.92
N ARG A 107 -14.46 14.03 -5.07
CA ARG A 107 -13.16 14.15 -5.74
C ARG A 107 -12.58 15.56 -5.58
N ASN A 108 -11.28 15.69 -5.82
CA ASN A 108 -10.53 16.96 -5.81
C ASN A 108 -10.53 17.67 -4.45
N ILE A 109 -10.69 16.92 -3.36
CA ILE A 109 -10.77 17.48 -2.01
C ILE A 109 -9.37 17.66 -1.43
N ARG A 110 -8.47 16.68 -1.61
CA ARG A 110 -7.06 16.78 -1.26
C ARG A 110 -6.23 16.64 -2.52
N THR A 111 -5.32 17.59 -2.72
CA THR A 111 -4.47 17.65 -3.91
C THR A 111 -3.05 18.02 -3.52
N SER A 112 -2.08 17.46 -4.23
CA SER A 112 -0.66 17.80 -4.05
C SER A 112 -0.41 19.27 -4.45
N PRO A 113 0.68 19.90 -4.00
CA PRO A 113 1.03 21.27 -4.40
C PRO A 113 1.21 21.47 -5.91
N TYR A 114 1.48 20.38 -6.64
CA TYR A 114 1.76 20.35 -8.08
C TYR A 114 0.65 19.63 -8.86
N TYR A 115 -0.52 19.42 -8.26
CA TYR A 115 -1.68 18.83 -8.91
C TYR A 115 -2.10 19.54 -10.20
N LEU A 116 -1.96 20.87 -10.25
CA LEU A 116 -2.23 21.62 -11.48
C LEU A 116 -1.23 21.30 -12.61
N ARG A 117 0.05 21.04 -12.28
CA ARG A 117 1.04 20.57 -13.25
C ARG A 117 0.71 19.16 -13.73
N GLU A 118 0.35 18.27 -12.80
CA GLU A 118 -0.09 16.92 -13.14
C GLU A 118 -1.32 16.95 -14.08
N LYS A 119 -2.26 17.88 -13.87
CA LYS A 119 -3.38 18.13 -14.78
C LYS A 119 -2.97 18.67 -16.14
N GLU A 120 -2.08 19.66 -16.19
CA GLU A 120 -1.55 20.23 -17.43
C GLU A 120 -0.88 19.16 -18.29
N MET A 121 -0.25 18.16 -17.66
CA MET A 121 0.34 16.98 -18.32
C MET A 121 -0.68 15.90 -18.73
N GLY A 122 -1.98 16.11 -18.49
CA GLY A 122 -3.02 15.11 -18.75
C GLY A 122 -2.93 13.91 -17.81
N GLY A 123 -2.69 14.15 -16.51
CA GLY A 123 -2.64 13.13 -15.48
C GLY A 123 -3.93 12.31 -15.39
N TYR A 124 -3.79 10.99 -15.32
CA TYR A 124 -4.90 10.05 -15.19
C TYR A 124 -5.23 9.78 -13.73
N PHE A 125 -6.20 10.51 -13.17
CA PHE A 125 -6.42 10.54 -11.72
C PHE A 125 -7.40 9.49 -11.17
N MET A 126 -6.95 8.76 -10.16
CA MET A 126 -7.81 8.04 -9.20
C MET A 126 -7.60 8.58 -7.79
N GLU A 127 -8.54 8.28 -6.88
CA GLU A 127 -8.57 8.85 -5.53
C GLU A 127 -8.34 7.79 -4.44
N ILE A 128 -7.62 8.17 -3.38
CA ILE A 128 -7.55 7.42 -2.12
C ILE A 128 -7.50 8.38 -0.93
N ALA A 129 -8.27 8.13 0.13
CA ALA A 129 -8.30 8.96 1.34
C ALA A 129 -8.50 10.49 1.08
N GLY A 130 -9.22 10.83 0.01
CA GLY A 130 -9.49 12.17 -0.51
C GLY A 130 -8.42 12.72 -1.46
N TRP A 131 -7.28 12.05 -1.63
CA TRP A 131 -6.15 12.47 -2.46
C TRP A 131 -6.31 12.08 -3.92
N GLU A 132 -6.19 13.06 -4.81
CA GLU A 132 -6.02 12.82 -6.25
C GLU A 132 -4.61 12.29 -6.57
N ARG A 133 -4.53 11.13 -7.22
CA ARG A 133 -3.26 10.49 -7.61
C ARG A 133 -3.23 10.22 -9.12
N ALA A 134 -2.27 10.80 -9.83
CA ALA A 134 -2.05 10.47 -11.24
C ALA A 134 -1.43 9.08 -11.36
N HIS A 135 -2.08 8.17 -12.10
CA HIS A 135 -1.59 6.83 -12.38
C HIS A 135 -0.67 6.75 -13.59
N GLY A 136 -0.67 7.79 -14.43
CA GLY A 136 0.25 8.02 -15.54
C GLY A 136 -0.06 9.39 -16.15
N TYR A 137 0.74 9.85 -17.10
CA TYR A 137 0.59 11.16 -17.74
C TYR A 137 0.44 11.03 -19.25
N ALA A 138 -0.63 11.59 -19.81
CA ALA A 138 -0.84 11.61 -21.26
C ALA A 138 0.32 12.28 -22.02
N ALA A 139 0.94 13.31 -21.44
CA ALA A 139 2.10 13.99 -22.03
C ALA A 139 3.32 13.07 -22.28
N ASN A 140 3.40 11.93 -21.60
CA ASN A 140 4.47 10.96 -21.77
C ASN A 140 4.19 9.94 -22.90
N GLU A 141 2.95 9.87 -23.41
CA GLU A 141 2.52 8.81 -24.33
C GLU A 141 3.31 8.78 -25.63
N GLU A 142 3.37 9.91 -26.35
CA GLU A 142 4.00 9.98 -27.66
C GLU A 142 5.48 9.54 -27.61
N ALA A 143 6.24 10.13 -26.69
CA ALA A 143 7.67 9.87 -26.58
C ALA A 143 7.98 8.49 -26.00
N LEU A 144 7.35 8.11 -24.89
CA LEU A 144 7.70 6.87 -24.19
C LEU A 144 7.11 5.62 -24.85
N LEU A 145 5.90 5.69 -25.42
CA LEU A 145 5.35 4.54 -26.16
C LEU A 145 6.09 4.31 -27.47
N ALA A 146 6.59 5.37 -28.14
CA ALA A 146 7.49 5.19 -29.28
C ALA A 146 8.82 4.55 -28.87
N LYS A 147 9.41 5.00 -27.75
CA LYS A 147 10.68 4.47 -27.21
C LYS A 147 10.57 3.00 -26.75
N TYR A 148 9.43 2.61 -26.17
CA TYR A 148 9.25 1.32 -25.50
C TYR A 148 8.20 0.40 -26.13
N ALA A 149 7.80 0.64 -27.38
CA ALA A 149 6.70 -0.05 -28.06
C ALA A 149 6.79 -1.59 -27.96
N GLU A 150 7.99 -2.16 -28.13
CA GLU A 150 8.24 -3.60 -28.13
C GLU A 150 8.09 -4.26 -26.75
N ARG A 151 8.15 -3.48 -25.67
CA ARG A 151 8.13 -3.97 -24.27
C ARG A 151 6.87 -3.58 -23.53
N VAL A 152 6.01 -2.75 -24.13
CA VAL A 152 4.77 -2.27 -23.53
C VAL A 152 3.59 -2.85 -24.31
N PRO A 153 3.02 -3.98 -23.85
CA PRO A 153 1.94 -4.64 -24.56
C PRO A 153 0.67 -3.79 -24.56
N GLU A 154 -0.17 -4.01 -25.57
CA GLU A 154 -1.54 -3.52 -25.59
C GLU A 154 -2.46 -4.50 -24.86
N ARG A 155 -3.39 -3.97 -24.05
CA ARG A 155 -4.41 -4.76 -23.37
C ARG A 155 -5.70 -4.70 -24.19
N LEU A 156 -5.94 -5.74 -24.98
CA LEU A 156 -7.09 -5.78 -25.91
C LEU A 156 -8.40 -6.10 -25.20
N ASN A 157 -8.36 -6.84 -24.09
CA ASN A 157 -9.55 -7.12 -23.29
C ASN A 157 -9.98 -5.85 -22.54
N GLU A 158 -11.27 -5.52 -22.67
CA GLU A 158 -11.84 -4.30 -22.10
C GLU A 158 -11.71 -4.24 -20.56
N TRP A 159 -11.96 -5.36 -19.88
CA TRP A 159 -11.89 -5.42 -18.42
C TRP A 159 -10.44 -5.25 -17.94
N ASP A 160 -9.50 -5.95 -18.56
CA ASP A 160 -8.07 -5.90 -18.23
C ASP A 160 -7.43 -4.51 -18.50
N ASN A 161 -8.04 -3.73 -19.42
CA ASN A 161 -7.59 -2.40 -19.82
C ASN A 161 -8.31 -1.26 -19.07
N ARG A 162 -9.47 -1.51 -18.47
CA ARG A 162 -10.27 -0.47 -17.82
C ARG A 162 -9.53 0.08 -16.58
N HIS A 163 -9.43 1.40 -16.49
CA HIS A 163 -8.70 2.12 -15.41
C HIS A 163 -7.22 1.71 -15.29
N PHE A 164 -6.66 1.25 -16.41
CA PHE A 164 -5.23 1.10 -16.64
C PHE A 164 -4.83 1.97 -17.82
N TRP A 165 -3.69 2.65 -17.69
CA TRP A 165 -3.16 3.49 -18.76
C TRP A 165 -1.84 2.92 -19.23
N ARG A 166 -1.77 2.57 -20.52
CA ARG A 166 -0.62 1.91 -21.14
C ARG A 166 0.69 2.67 -20.91
N VAL A 167 0.63 4.00 -20.88
CA VAL A 167 1.78 4.86 -20.60
C VAL A 167 2.47 4.54 -19.28
N SER A 168 1.75 4.06 -18.26
CA SER A 168 2.30 3.72 -16.95
C SER A 168 3.37 2.61 -17.02
N ASN A 169 3.24 1.69 -17.99
CA ASN A 169 4.25 0.67 -18.24
C ASN A 169 5.48 1.26 -18.96
N ALA A 170 5.31 2.27 -19.82
CA ALA A 170 6.41 2.97 -20.46
C ALA A 170 7.16 3.87 -19.47
N GLU A 171 6.43 4.56 -18.59
CA GLU A 171 6.95 5.32 -17.45
C GLU A 171 7.75 4.43 -16.50
N HIS A 172 7.25 3.22 -16.20
CA HIS A 172 8.03 2.24 -15.45
C HIS A 172 9.41 1.99 -16.09
N LEU A 173 9.45 1.76 -17.40
CA LEU A 173 10.70 1.49 -18.11
C LEU A 173 11.63 2.69 -18.14
N GLU A 174 11.08 3.89 -18.30
CA GLU A 174 11.83 5.15 -18.21
C GLU A 174 12.47 5.33 -16.82
N LEU A 175 11.73 5.03 -15.75
CA LEU A 175 12.28 5.06 -14.38
C LEU A 175 13.40 4.03 -14.21
N SER A 176 13.24 2.81 -14.73
CA SER A 176 14.22 1.72 -14.63
C SER A 176 15.52 2.00 -15.39
N GLU A 177 15.45 2.73 -16.50
CA GLU A 177 16.60 3.00 -17.39
C GLU A 177 17.22 4.38 -17.20
N ASN A 178 16.50 5.31 -16.58
CA ASN A 178 16.93 6.69 -16.45
C ASN A 178 16.62 7.25 -15.04
N VAL A 179 15.68 8.18 -14.93
CA VAL A 179 15.28 8.81 -13.66
C VAL A 179 13.84 9.27 -13.78
N GLY A 180 13.07 9.01 -12.73
CA GLY A 180 11.68 9.44 -12.60
C GLY A 180 11.41 10.12 -11.27
N MET A 181 10.41 11.00 -11.26
CA MET A 181 9.81 11.54 -10.04
C MET A 181 8.38 11.05 -9.87
N VAL A 182 8.07 10.52 -8.68
CA VAL A 182 6.74 10.00 -8.33
C VAL A 182 6.15 10.89 -7.24
N ASN A 183 4.91 11.34 -7.44
CA ASN A 183 4.15 12.04 -6.42
C ASN A 183 3.83 11.09 -5.25
N LEU A 184 4.27 11.44 -4.04
CA LEU A 184 4.01 10.68 -2.81
C LEU A 184 3.42 11.56 -1.69
N CYS A 185 2.86 12.73 -2.02
CA CYS A 185 2.18 13.59 -1.05
C CYS A 185 0.96 12.91 -0.38
N HIS A 186 0.58 11.74 -0.86
CA HIS A 186 -0.55 10.95 -0.38
C HIS A 186 -0.28 10.19 0.92
N PHE A 187 0.99 10.02 1.31
CA PHE A 187 1.31 9.33 2.56
C PHE A 187 0.59 9.96 3.74
N ALA A 188 0.10 9.14 4.65
CA ALA A 188 -0.27 9.62 5.96
C ALA A 188 1.01 9.88 6.77
N ILE A 189 1.09 11.05 7.37
CA ILE A 189 2.27 11.48 8.13
C ILE A 189 1.79 11.94 9.48
N TYR A 190 2.30 11.32 10.54
CA TYR A 190 1.99 11.75 11.91
C TYR A 190 3.25 11.77 12.78
N ASP A 191 3.33 12.78 13.64
CA ASP A 191 4.41 12.93 14.60
C ASP A 191 3.96 12.35 15.95
N VAL A 192 4.83 11.54 16.55
CA VAL A 192 4.66 10.95 17.88
C VAL A 192 5.67 11.60 18.81
N SER A 193 5.19 12.31 19.83
CA SER A 193 6.04 13.09 20.73
C SER A 193 5.57 13.08 22.18
N GLY A 194 6.45 13.51 23.09
CA GLY A 194 6.15 13.58 24.52
C GLY A 194 7.02 12.63 25.35
N ARG A 195 6.87 12.72 26.68
CA ARG A 195 7.73 12.03 27.65
C ARG A 195 7.83 10.53 27.41
N ASP A 196 6.72 9.90 27.04
CA ASP A 196 6.62 8.45 26.91
C ASP A 196 6.62 8.00 25.42
N ALA A 197 6.97 8.90 24.49
CA ALA A 197 6.93 8.64 23.05
C ALA A 197 7.88 7.51 22.63
N GLU A 198 9.11 7.51 23.15
CA GLU A 198 10.09 6.44 22.90
C GLU A 198 9.53 5.07 23.34
N GLN A 199 8.89 5.02 24.51
CA GLN A 199 8.33 3.79 25.07
C GLN A 199 7.19 3.28 24.20
N LEU A 200 6.30 4.17 23.74
CA LEU A 200 5.22 3.81 22.82
C LEU A 200 5.78 3.25 21.51
N VAL A 201 6.64 4.00 20.81
CA VAL A 201 7.11 3.58 19.48
C VAL A 201 7.96 2.31 19.55
N GLU A 202 8.74 2.09 20.62
CA GLU A 202 9.42 0.82 20.83
C GLU A 202 8.42 -0.30 21.11
N TYR A 203 7.41 -0.09 21.94
CA TYR A 203 6.47 -1.15 22.30
C TYR A 203 5.61 -1.60 21.10
N VAL A 204 5.20 -0.70 20.22
CA VAL A 204 4.35 -1.07 19.06
C VAL A 204 5.17 -1.67 17.91
N SER A 205 6.45 -1.34 17.82
CA SER A 205 7.32 -1.74 16.70
C SER A 205 7.95 -3.11 16.91
N SER A 206 7.84 -3.99 15.92
CA SER A 206 8.61 -5.25 15.90
C SER A 206 10.12 -5.04 15.72
N SER A 207 10.52 -3.92 15.13
CA SER A 207 11.92 -3.51 14.93
C SER A 207 12.38 -2.53 16.01
N LYS A 208 13.70 -2.39 16.17
CA LYS A 208 14.30 -1.37 17.04
C LYS A 208 14.33 -0.03 16.31
N VAL A 209 13.62 0.96 16.84
CA VAL A 209 13.37 2.29 16.26
C VAL A 209 13.87 3.43 17.15
N ALA A 210 14.10 3.17 18.43
CA ALA A 210 14.63 4.09 19.43
C ALA A 210 15.80 3.47 20.23
N GLY A 211 16.05 3.92 21.47
CA GLY A 211 17.18 3.50 22.29
C GLY A 211 18.52 3.95 21.72
N ASP A 212 19.32 3.02 21.21
CA ASP A 212 20.62 3.30 20.54
C ASP A 212 20.50 3.58 19.04
N THR A 213 19.28 3.53 18.48
CA THR A 213 19.02 3.88 17.08
C THR A 213 19.38 5.36 16.88
N PRO A 214 20.34 5.75 16.02
CA PRO A 214 20.75 7.15 15.92
C PRO A 214 19.59 8.10 15.56
N VAL A 215 19.59 9.30 16.16
CA VAL A 215 18.73 10.40 15.68
C VAL A 215 19.08 10.70 14.23
N GLY A 216 18.06 10.89 13.39
CA GLY A 216 18.20 11.00 11.94
C GLY A 216 18.21 9.66 11.20
N LYS A 217 17.86 8.54 11.85
CA LYS A 217 17.70 7.24 11.19
C LYS A 217 16.22 6.94 10.92
N GLY A 218 15.95 6.42 9.72
CA GLY A 218 14.66 5.83 9.36
C GLY A 218 14.68 4.32 9.52
N VAL A 219 13.59 3.73 10.02
CA VAL A 219 13.45 2.30 10.22
C VAL A 219 12.11 1.85 9.70
N TYR A 220 12.14 0.97 8.70
CA TYR A 220 11.01 0.17 8.29
C TYR A 220 10.67 -0.86 9.39
N THR A 221 9.41 -0.88 9.82
CA THR A 221 8.92 -1.76 10.88
C THR A 221 7.46 -2.10 10.69
N ASN A 222 7.00 -3.11 11.42
CA ASN A 222 5.60 -3.50 11.48
C ASN A 222 5.07 -3.31 12.89
N PHE A 223 3.78 -3.01 12.99
CA PHE A 223 3.02 -3.22 14.23
C PHE A 223 2.35 -4.57 14.14
N LEU A 224 2.44 -5.35 15.22
CA LEU A 224 1.73 -6.61 15.34
C LEU A 224 0.54 -6.46 16.27
N ASP A 225 -0.43 -7.34 16.15
CA ASP A 225 -1.47 -7.55 17.16
C ASP A 225 -1.00 -8.52 18.27
N ALA A 226 -1.85 -8.76 19.26
CA ALA A 226 -1.53 -9.62 20.40
C ALA A 226 -1.21 -11.09 20.04
N LYS A 227 -1.61 -11.56 18.85
CA LYS A 227 -1.30 -12.91 18.33
C LYS A 227 -0.24 -12.88 17.22
N GLY A 228 0.45 -11.76 17.01
CA GLY A 228 1.55 -11.65 16.06
C GLY A 228 1.11 -11.47 14.60
N GLY A 229 -0.17 -11.19 14.34
CA GLY A 229 -0.68 -10.81 13.02
C GLY A 229 -0.22 -9.41 12.63
N VAL A 230 -0.02 -9.14 11.34
CA VAL A 230 0.49 -7.84 10.87
C VAL A 230 -0.63 -6.80 10.87
N GLN A 231 -0.56 -5.86 11.82
CA GLN A 231 -1.54 -4.76 11.99
C GLN A 231 -1.21 -3.55 11.10
N ALA A 232 0.08 -3.23 10.98
CA ALA A 232 0.54 -2.07 10.21
C ALA A 232 1.93 -2.31 9.58
N ASP A 233 2.20 -1.59 8.49
CA ASP A 233 3.45 -1.64 7.73
C ASP A 233 3.87 -0.21 7.37
N LEU A 234 4.97 0.27 7.99
CA LEU A 234 5.28 1.69 7.98
C LEU A 234 6.77 1.97 8.24
N THR A 235 7.15 3.23 8.08
CA THR A 235 8.49 3.71 8.40
C THR A 235 8.44 4.71 9.56
N ILE A 236 9.33 4.52 10.54
CA ILE A 236 9.54 5.47 11.63
C ILE A 236 10.88 6.19 11.46
N LEU A 237 10.85 7.53 11.44
CA LEU A 237 12.01 8.39 11.47
C LEU A 237 12.24 8.90 12.90
N ARG A 238 13.40 8.63 13.48
CA ARG A 238 13.77 9.18 14.79
C ARG A 238 14.25 10.63 14.63
N LEU A 239 13.42 11.61 15.01
CA LEU A 239 13.71 13.04 14.84
C LEU A 239 14.42 13.67 16.04
N ALA A 240 14.20 13.12 17.24
CA ALA A 240 14.87 13.45 18.49
C ALA A 240 14.77 12.25 19.45
N GLU A 241 15.18 12.43 20.71
CA GLU A 241 15.00 11.42 21.76
C GLU A 241 13.51 11.15 22.04
N ASP A 242 12.70 12.20 22.09
CA ASP A 242 11.28 12.18 22.45
C ASP A 242 10.36 12.54 21.28
N ARG A 243 10.86 12.48 20.03
CA ARG A 243 10.11 12.85 18.84
C ARG A 243 10.41 11.93 17.66
N PHE A 244 9.34 11.36 17.12
CA PHE A 244 9.36 10.43 16.01
C PHE A 244 8.37 10.89 14.96
N ARG A 245 8.67 10.60 13.70
CA ARG A 245 7.74 10.77 12.59
C ARG A 245 7.43 9.42 12.00
N VAL A 246 6.16 9.17 11.76
CA VAL A 246 5.69 7.96 11.10
C VAL A 246 5.21 8.32 9.71
N ILE A 247 5.68 7.55 8.72
CA ILE A 247 5.26 7.61 7.33
C ILE A 247 4.50 6.33 7.03
N ASP A 248 3.27 6.48 6.59
CA ASP A 248 2.28 5.40 6.49
C ASP A 248 1.45 5.52 5.20
N GLY A 249 0.79 4.42 4.82
CA GLY A 249 -0.12 4.37 3.68
C GLY A 249 -1.30 5.31 3.85
N ALA A 250 -1.75 5.91 2.74
CA ALA A 250 -2.88 6.83 2.73
C ALA A 250 -4.17 6.19 3.28
N ASP A 251 -4.37 4.91 2.99
CA ASP A 251 -5.54 4.11 3.35
C ASP A 251 -5.49 3.55 4.78
N ALA A 252 -4.29 3.39 5.36
CA ALA A 252 -4.11 2.83 6.70
C ALA A 252 -3.92 3.90 7.80
N GLY A 253 -3.36 5.07 7.46
CA GLY A 253 -2.81 5.97 8.47
C GLY A 253 -3.78 6.53 9.51
N ASN A 254 -5.07 6.72 9.20
CA ASN A 254 -6.03 7.15 10.22
C ASN A 254 -6.32 6.04 11.24
N ARG A 255 -6.45 4.80 10.76
CA ARG A 255 -6.61 3.61 11.61
C ARG A 255 -5.37 3.41 12.48
N ASP A 256 -4.19 3.46 11.87
CA ASP A 256 -2.94 3.13 12.56
C ASP A 256 -2.53 4.24 13.55
N SER A 257 -2.81 5.51 13.24
CA SER A 257 -2.67 6.60 14.22
C SER A 257 -3.67 6.48 15.39
N THR A 258 -4.88 5.97 15.13
CA THR A 258 -5.88 5.69 16.18
C THR A 258 -5.41 4.54 17.07
N TYR A 259 -4.86 3.49 16.47
CA TYR A 259 -4.25 2.36 17.18
C TYR A 259 -3.15 2.83 18.14
N LEU A 260 -2.26 3.72 17.69
CA LEU A 260 -1.22 4.31 18.55
C LEU A 260 -1.80 5.11 19.73
N ARG A 261 -2.82 5.94 19.48
CA ARG A 261 -3.50 6.70 20.54
C ARG A 261 -4.14 5.76 21.56
N ARG A 262 -4.77 4.67 21.12
CA ARG A 262 -5.39 3.67 22.01
C ARG A 262 -4.35 2.92 22.83
N MET A 263 -3.26 2.47 22.21
CA MET A 263 -2.15 1.84 22.92
C MET A 263 -1.54 2.76 23.99
N ALA A 264 -1.34 4.04 23.68
CA ALA A 264 -0.86 5.01 24.66
C ALA A 264 -1.82 5.17 25.85
N GLN A 265 -3.13 5.24 25.58
CA GLN A 265 -4.16 5.32 26.61
C GLN A 265 -4.22 4.05 27.48
N ASP A 266 -4.14 2.86 26.88
CA ASP A 266 -4.17 1.57 27.59
C ASP A 266 -2.99 1.42 28.55
N LYS A 267 -1.85 2.00 28.19
CA LYS A 267 -0.62 1.99 28.97
C LYS A 267 -0.45 3.20 29.88
N GLU A 268 -1.42 4.11 29.88
CA GLU A 268 -1.38 5.38 30.63
C GLU A 268 -0.13 6.24 30.32
N TRP A 269 0.33 6.19 29.07
CA TRP A 269 1.51 6.93 28.60
C TRP A 269 1.16 8.34 28.14
N SER A 270 2.01 9.29 28.50
CA SER A 270 1.90 10.69 28.09
C SER A 270 2.56 10.89 26.72
N VAL A 271 1.74 10.76 25.67
CA VAL A 271 2.15 10.87 24.26
C VAL A 271 1.14 11.70 23.47
N TYR A 272 1.66 12.52 22.57
CA TYR A 272 0.91 13.25 21.55
C TYR A 272 1.13 12.57 20.20
N VAL A 273 0.05 12.22 19.52
CA VAL A 273 0.05 11.69 18.15
C VAL A 273 -0.67 12.71 17.26
N GLU A 274 0.10 13.51 16.53
CA GLU A 274 -0.40 14.62 15.73
C GLU A 274 -0.36 14.28 14.24
N ASP A 275 -1.50 14.42 13.54
CA ASP A 275 -1.54 14.33 12.09
C ASP A 275 -0.85 15.54 11.44
N ARG A 276 0.18 15.28 10.65
CA ARG A 276 1.00 16.25 9.90
C ARG A 276 0.88 16.04 8.39
N THR A 277 -0.04 15.19 7.94
CA THR A 277 -0.21 14.80 6.53
C THR A 277 -0.37 16.01 5.62
N ASN A 278 -1.15 17.02 6.03
CA ASN A 278 -1.39 18.22 5.22
C ASN A 278 -0.29 19.29 5.38
N GLN A 279 0.82 18.99 6.06
CA GLN A 279 1.91 19.93 6.31
C GLN A 279 3.19 19.56 5.55
N PHE A 280 3.30 18.31 5.11
CA PHE A 280 4.45 17.79 4.40
C PHE A 280 4.01 17.21 3.05
N GLY A 281 4.84 17.42 2.04
CA GLY A 281 4.80 16.69 0.78
C GLY A 281 5.95 15.71 0.70
N CYS A 282 5.81 14.74 -0.21
CA CYS A 282 6.87 13.81 -0.55
C CYS A 282 6.91 13.61 -2.07
N ILE A 283 8.12 13.64 -2.65
CA ILE A 283 8.39 13.23 -4.03
C ILE A 283 9.45 12.14 -3.97
N GLY A 284 9.16 10.98 -4.56
CA GLY A 284 10.16 9.94 -4.76
C GLY A 284 10.94 10.21 -6.03
N VAL A 285 12.27 10.33 -5.95
CA VAL A 285 13.15 10.48 -7.12
C VAL A 285 14.03 9.26 -7.22
N TRP A 286 13.78 8.42 -8.22
CA TRP A 286 14.41 7.11 -8.37
C TRP A 286 14.85 6.82 -9.80
N GLY A 287 15.80 5.90 -9.93
CA GLY A 287 16.37 5.45 -11.19
C GLY A 287 17.89 5.50 -11.16
N PRO A 288 18.58 4.83 -12.09
CA PRO A 288 20.05 4.83 -12.17
C PRO A 288 20.66 6.25 -12.21
N ASN A 289 19.94 7.23 -12.78
CA ASN A 289 20.40 8.61 -12.89
C ASN A 289 19.87 9.55 -11.78
N ALA A 290 19.15 9.04 -10.77
CA ALA A 290 18.58 9.86 -9.69
C ALA A 290 19.63 10.67 -8.94
N ARG A 291 20.72 10.02 -8.50
CA ARG A 291 21.81 10.70 -7.78
C ARG A 291 22.46 11.79 -8.63
N ALA A 292 22.81 11.46 -9.88
CA ALA A 292 23.46 12.39 -10.78
C ALA A 292 22.56 13.60 -11.07
N SER A 293 21.25 13.40 -11.19
CA SER A 293 20.27 14.46 -11.44
C SER A 293 20.11 15.37 -10.22
N LEU A 294 19.94 14.81 -9.02
CA LEU A 294 19.83 15.60 -7.79
C LEU A 294 21.11 16.37 -7.46
N LYS A 295 22.29 15.82 -7.76
CA LYS A 295 23.57 16.54 -7.58
C LYS A 295 23.67 17.82 -8.40
N LYS A 296 23.02 17.91 -9.56
CA LYS A 296 23.00 19.15 -10.37
C LYS A 296 22.15 20.25 -9.71
N LEU A 297 21.27 19.88 -8.79
CA LEU A 297 20.34 20.76 -8.11
C LEU A 297 20.77 21.06 -6.67
N ALA A 298 21.56 20.19 -6.06
CA ALA A 298 22.02 20.32 -4.68
C ALA A 298 22.99 21.49 -4.50
N ASP A 299 22.80 22.27 -3.44
CA ASP A 299 23.72 23.37 -3.11
C ASP A 299 25.09 22.84 -2.66
N ASN A 300 25.12 21.62 -2.09
CA ASN A 300 26.33 20.87 -1.79
C ASN A 300 26.27 19.46 -2.40
N PRO A 301 26.69 19.27 -3.67
CA PRO A 301 26.57 17.98 -4.36
C PRO A 301 27.28 16.81 -3.67
N ALA A 302 28.37 17.07 -2.92
CA ALA A 302 29.11 16.05 -2.21
C ALA A 302 28.30 15.41 -1.07
N SER A 303 27.26 16.09 -0.55
CA SER A 303 26.40 15.52 0.50
C SER A 303 25.59 14.31 0.02
N LEU A 304 25.46 14.11 -1.30
CA LEU A 304 24.72 13.01 -1.93
C LEU A 304 25.62 11.86 -2.39
N ASP A 305 26.94 11.93 -2.12
CA ASP A 305 27.88 10.84 -2.38
C ASP A 305 27.50 9.57 -1.60
N PRO A 306 27.76 8.35 -2.14
CA PRO A 306 27.42 7.09 -1.47
C PRO A 306 27.94 7.00 -0.03
N GLU A 307 29.13 7.51 0.23
CA GLU A 307 29.80 7.52 1.54
C GLU A 307 29.10 8.48 2.52
N ASN A 308 28.57 9.60 1.98
CA ASN A 308 27.92 10.64 2.75
C ASN A 308 26.42 10.40 2.92
N PHE A 309 25.80 9.56 2.09
CA PHE A 309 24.38 9.26 2.16
C PHE A 309 24.14 7.76 1.96
N PRO A 310 24.53 6.90 2.91
CA PRO A 310 24.38 5.45 2.78
C PRO A 310 22.90 5.04 2.72
N PHE A 311 22.63 3.82 2.24
CA PHE A 311 21.27 3.29 2.16
C PHE A 311 20.58 3.32 3.54
N ALA A 312 19.29 3.65 3.56
CA ALA A 312 18.45 3.89 4.73
C ALA A 312 18.88 5.05 5.64
N ALA A 313 19.84 5.90 5.23
CA ALA A 313 20.10 7.16 5.92
C ALA A 313 18.95 8.16 5.69
N CYS A 314 18.70 9.02 6.68
CA CYS A 314 17.82 10.17 6.55
C CYS A 314 18.62 11.43 6.87
N ARG A 315 18.67 12.40 5.96
CA ARG A 315 19.49 13.61 6.10
C ARG A 315 18.82 14.82 5.48
N ASP A 316 19.07 15.97 6.08
CA ASP A 316 18.67 17.26 5.54
C ASP A 316 19.71 17.77 4.54
N PHE A 317 19.23 18.35 3.45
CA PHE A 317 20.04 19.06 2.46
C PHE A 317 19.17 20.09 1.73
N THR A 318 19.79 20.88 0.85
CA THR A 318 19.10 21.92 0.09
C THR A 318 19.29 21.72 -1.40
N LEU A 319 18.23 22.01 -2.15
CA LEU A 319 18.19 21.98 -3.61
C LEU A 319 17.87 23.39 -4.09
N ARG A 320 18.86 24.10 -4.65
CA ARG A 320 18.77 25.52 -5.04
C ARG A 320 18.14 26.38 -3.94
N GLY A 321 18.59 26.21 -2.69
CA GLY A 321 18.07 26.90 -1.51
C GLY A 321 16.79 26.33 -0.89
N VAL A 322 16.10 25.36 -1.54
CA VAL A 322 14.88 24.75 -0.98
C VAL A 322 15.26 23.62 -0.01
N PRO A 323 14.81 23.65 1.26
CA PRO A 323 15.14 22.62 2.24
C PRO A 323 14.35 21.34 2.01
N VAL A 324 15.06 20.21 1.99
CA VAL A 324 14.49 18.87 1.85
C VAL A 324 15.11 17.91 2.86
N LYS A 325 14.29 16.99 3.36
CA LYS A 325 14.74 15.83 4.13
C LYS A 325 14.71 14.61 3.23
N GLY A 326 15.86 14.13 2.81
CA GLY A 326 15.96 12.90 2.03
C GLY A 326 15.94 11.69 2.92
N PHE A 327 15.18 10.66 2.53
CA PHE A 327 15.29 9.32 3.06
C PHE A 327 15.70 8.38 1.92
N ARG A 328 16.91 7.81 2.01
CA ARG A 328 17.45 6.93 0.97
C ARG A 328 16.84 5.53 1.12
N ILE A 329 15.64 5.38 0.61
CA ILE A 329 14.88 4.13 0.54
C ILE A 329 14.24 4.02 -0.85
N SER A 330 13.74 2.83 -1.19
CA SER A 330 13.10 2.59 -2.47
C SER A 330 12.05 1.49 -2.38
N TYR A 331 10.80 1.87 -2.60
CA TYR A 331 9.70 0.92 -2.83
C TYR A 331 9.58 0.51 -4.31
N VAL A 332 10.40 1.13 -5.18
CA VAL A 332 10.48 0.83 -6.62
C VAL A 332 11.75 0.06 -6.99
N GLY A 333 12.59 -0.32 -6.03
CA GLY A 333 13.77 -1.14 -6.32
C GLY A 333 14.92 -0.48 -7.07
N GLU A 334 14.90 0.85 -7.22
CA GLU A 334 16.01 1.63 -7.81
C GLU A 334 16.71 2.51 -6.78
N GLN A 335 17.95 2.92 -7.08
CA GLN A 335 18.66 3.97 -6.35
C GLN A 335 17.86 5.27 -6.37
N GLY A 336 17.83 5.97 -5.24
CA GLY A 336 17.13 7.25 -5.12
C GLY A 336 16.71 7.59 -3.70
N TRP A 337 15.77 8.52 -3.59
CA TRP A 337 15.29 9.05 -2.31
C TRP A 337 13.80 9.33 -2.33
N GLU A 338 13.17 9.13 -1.18
CA GLU A 338 11.99 9.91 -0.81
C GLU A 338 12.45 11.28 -0.34
N LEU A 339 11.94 12.35 -0.94
CA LEU A 339 12.25 13.74 -0.58
C LEU A 339 11.05 14.33 0.15
N HIS A 340 11.17 14.45 1.47
CA HIS A 340 10.14 15.03 2.33
C HIS A 340 10.39 16.54 2.51
N PHE A 341 9.34 17.34 2.38
CA PHE A 341 9.45 18.82 2.43
C PHE A 341 8.18 19.47 3.00
N PRO A 342 8.26 20.68 3.58
CA PRO A 342 7.08 21.47 3.88
C PRO A 342 6.22 21.69 2.63
N LEU A 343 4.91 21.48 2.75
CA LEU A 343 3.99 21.47 1.61
C LEU A 343 4.08 22.73 0.73
N SER A 344 4.38 23.88 1.32
CA SER A 344 4.56 25.17 0.64
C SER A 344 5.68 25.20 -0.41
N TYR A 345 6.66 24.31 -0.34
CA TYR A 345 7.76 24.23 -1.31
C TYR A 345 7.49 23.25 -2.46
N GLY A 346 6.41 22.47 -2.41
CA GLY A 346 6.20 21.36 -3.33
C GLY A 346 6.16 21.75 -4.80
N LEU A 347 5.49 22.86 -5.14
CA LEU A 347 5.41 23.32 -6.53
C LEU A 347 6.79 23.71 -7.09
N ALA A 348 7.60 24.43 -6.29
CA ALA A 348 8.94 24.83 -6.70
C ALA A 348 9.86 23.62 -6.90
N LEU A 349 9.74 22.58 -6.05
CA LEU A 349 10.51 21.34 -6.22
C LEU A 349 10.08 20.55 -7.46
N TRP A 350 8.77 20.43 -7.70
CA TRP A 350 8.25 19.78 -8.90
C TRP A 350 8.76 20.46 -10.18
N ASP A 351 8.58 21.78 -10.29
CA ASP A 351 9.01 22.54 -11.46
C ASP A 351 10.55 22.44 -11.64
N MET A 352 11.32 22.50 -10.55
CA MET A 352 12.78 22.31 -10.58
C MET A 352 13.21 20.93 -11.10
N PHE A 353 12.53 19.87 -10.70
CA PHE A 353 12.82 18.51 -11.19
C PHE A 353 12.42 18.34 -12.65
N PHE A 354 11.26 18.86 -13.02
CA PHE A 354 10.77 18.81 -14.40
C PHE A 354 11.72 19.54 -15.36
N GLU A 355 12.14 20.76 -15.01
CA GLU A 355 13.13 21.53 -15.78
C GLU A 355 14.51 20.84 -15.87
N ALA A 356 14.86 20.02 -14.88
CA ALA A 356 16.09 19.23 -14.89
C ALA A 356 16.00 17.97 -15.77
N GLY A 357 14.85 17.71 -16.41
CA GLY A 357 14.60 16.54 -17.24
C GLY A 357 14.32 15.27 -16.45
N ILE A 358 13.88 15.38 -15.19
CA ILE A 358 13.41 14.24 -14.41
C ILE A 358 11.97 13.94 -14.82
N THR A 359 11.72 12.76 -15.38
CA THR A 359 10.40 12.41 -15.95
C THR A 359 9.35 12.25 -14.84
N PRO A 360 8.18 12.90 -14.92
CA PRO A 360 7.03 12.56 -14.07
C PRO A 360 6.55 11.14 -14.33
N ILE A 361 6.45 10.34 -13.26
CA ILE A 361 6.03 8.93 -13.28
C ILE A 361 4.79 8.76 -12.41
N GLY A 362 3.77 8.12 -12.97
CA GLY A 362 2.50 7.88 -12.30
C GLY A 362 2.62 6.87 -11.16
N ILE A 363 1.68 6.96 -10.21
CA ILE A 363 1.67 6.10 -9.02
C ILE A 363 1.46 4.61 -9.36
N GLU A 364 0.95 4.28 -10.57
CA GLU A 364 0.80 2.89 -11.02
C GLU A 364 2.15 2.16 -11.07
N THR A 365 3.22 2.86 -11.45
CA THR A 365 4.59 2.32 -11.44
C THR A 365 5.03 2.00 -10.01
N TYR A 366 4.73 2.89 -9.06
CA TYR A 366 5.15 2.78 -7.66
C TYR A 366 4.34 1.73 -6.87
N ALA A 367 3.02 1.82 -6.91
CA ALA A 367 2.11 1.04 -6.07
C ALA A 367 1.82 -0.37 -6.61
N ASN A 368 2.04 -0.60 -7.91
CA ASN A 368 1.78 -1.88 -8.56
C ASN A 368 3.04 -2.48 -9.20
N SER A 369 3.41 -2.07 -10.40
CA SER A 369 4.36 -2.86 -11.21
C SER A 369 5.78 -2.99 -10.60
N ARG A 370 6.41 -1.90 -10.15
CA ARG A 370 7.80 -1.98 -9.60
C ARG A 370 7.87 -2.71 -8.28
N ARG A 371 6.91 -2.46 -7.38
CA ARG A 371 6.90 -3.12 -6.08
C ARG A 371 6.68 -4.62 -6.24
N LEU A 372 5.85 -5.08 -7.18
CA LEU A 372 5.72 -6.52 -7.49
C LEU A 372 7.00 -7.13 -8.09
N GLU A 373 7.71 -6.44 -9.00
CA GLU A 373 9.01 -6.93 -9.50
C GLU A 373 10.05 -7.11 -8.38
N LYS A 374 9.95 -6.30 -7.32
CA LYS A 374 10.77 -6.42 -6.12
C LYS A 374 10.18 -7.34 -5.05
N SER A 375 9.04 -8.00 -5.31
CA SER A 375 8.31 -8.79 -4.31
C SER A 375 7.96 -7.96 -3.06
N LEU A 376 7.78 -6.65 -3.17
CA LEU A 376 7.43 -5.80 -2.03
C LEU A 376 5.93 -5.93 -1.70
N ARG A 377 5.65 -6.01 -0.39
CA ARG A 377 4.32 -6.22 0.18
C ARG A 377 3.59 -4.90 0.37
N LEU A 378 2.27 -4.95 0.29
CA LEU A 378 1.38 -3.81 0.49
C LEU A 378 0.42 -4.08 1.65
N GLN A 379 0.35 -3.15 2.61
CA GLN A 379 -0.64 -3.16 3.70
C GLN A 379 -2.07 -3.26 3.16
N ASN A 380 -2.95 -3.98 3.85
CA ASN A 380 -4.37 -4.19 3.50
C ASN A 380 -4.61 -4.99 2.19
N ALA A 381 -3.56 -5.43 1.51
CA ALA A 381 -3.64 -6.34 0.36
C ALA A 381 -2.83 -7.62 0.61
N ASP A 382 -1.52 -7.48 0.77
CA ASP A 382 -0.61 -8.59 1.03
C ASP A 382 -0.37 -8.82 2.53
N LEU A 383 -0.60 -7.79 3.35
CA LEU A 383 -0.42 -7.83 4.80
C LEU A 383 -1.77 -7.62 5.48
N LEU A 384 -2.21 -8.66 6.19
CA LEU A 384 -3.46 -8.72 6.94
C LEU A 384 -3.18 -9.30 8.33
N THR A 385 -4.05 -9.04 9.30
CA THR A 385 -3.90 -9.54 10.67
C THR A 385 -4.02 -11.07 10.79
N GLU A 386 -4.47 -11.74 9.73
CA GLU A 386 -4.55 -13.20 9.62
C GLU A 386 -3.18 -13.86 9.41
N TYR A 387 -2.16 -13.09 8.97
CA TYR A 387 -0.84 -13.60 8.64
C TYR A 387 0.23 -13.01 9.56
N ASN A 388 1.22 -13.83 9.92
CA ASN A 388 2.34 -13.38 10.71
C ASN A 388 3.56 -12.96 9.85
N LEU A 389 4.56 -12.34 10.49
CA LEU A 389 5.75 -11.83 9.78
C LEU A 389 6.56 -12.91 9.04
N LEU A 390 6.55 -14.17 9.50
CA LEU A 390 7.27 -15.25 8.82
C LEU A 390 6.54 -15.65 7.55
N GLU A 391 5.22 -15.78 7.63
CA GLU A 391 4.35 -16.08 6.48
C GLU A 391 4.48 -14.97 5.42
N ALA A 392 4.45 -13.70 5.86
CA ALA A 392 4.63 -12.56 4.97
C ALA A 392 6.06 -12.43 4.41
N GLY A 393 7.05 -13.17 4.92
CA GLY A 393 8.46 -13.04 4.51
C GLY A 393 9.14 -11.76 5.00
N LEU A 394 8.62 -11.13 6.07
CA LEU A 394 9.10 -9.86 6.63
C LEU A 394 9.82 -10.05 7.99
N ALA A 395 9.86 -11.26 8.52
CA ALA A 395 10.51 -11.55 9.79
C ALA A 395 12.02 -11.25 9.75
N ARG A 396 12.47 -10.33 10.60
CA ARG A 396 13.91 -10.07 10.78
C ARG A 396 14.64 -11.33 11.31
N PRO A 397 15.95 -11.49 11.05
CA PRO A 397 16.72 -12.63 11.54
C PRO A 397 16.74 -12.76 13.07
N LYS A 398 16.63 -11.63 13.78
CA LYS A 398 16.61 -11.58 15.25
C LYS A 398 15.38 -10.83 15.73
N VAL A 399 14.77 -11.34 16.80
CA VAL A 399 13.79 -10.62 17.59
C VAL A 399 14.53 -9.63 18.48
N LYS A 400 14.06 -8.39 18.57
CA LYS A 400 14.70 -7.39 19.43
C LYS A 400 14.57 -7.78 20.91
N ALA A 401 15.55 -7.38 21.71
CA ALA A 401 15.57 -7.67 23.15
C ALA A 401 14.44 -6.93 23.89
N ALA A 402 14.17 -5.67 23.52
CA ALA A 402 13.06 -4.89 24.05
C ALA A 402 11.72 -5.60 23.84
N ASP A 403 10.79 -5.42 24.79
CA ASP A 403 9.45 -5.95 24.65
C ASP A 403 8.65 -5.18 23.57
N PHE A 404 7.70 -5.86 22.93
CA PHE A 404 6.79 -5.24 21.97
C PHE A 404 5.45 -5.99 21.93
N HIS A 405 4.39 -5.32 21.48
CA HIS A 405 3.06 -5.91 21.36
C HIS A 405 3.09 -7.09 20.40
N GLY A 406 2.58 -8.26 20.84
CA GLY A 406 2.62 -9.49 20.04
C GLY A 406 3.96 -10.25 20.08
N LYS A 407 4.96 -9.82 20.86
CA LYS A 407 6.28 -10.48 20.92
C LYS A 407 6.22 -11.96 21.30
N ALA A 408 5.40 -12.33 22.29
CA ALA A 408 5.27 -13.71 22.73
C ALA A 408 4.77 -14.61 21.59
N ALA A 409 3.72 -14.19 20.88
CA ALA A 409 3.19 -14.91 19.72
C ALA A 409 4.20 -14.96 18.57
N ASN A 410 4.95 -13.87 18.32
CA ASN A 410 6.02 -13.86 17.33
C ASN A 410 7.11 -14.91 17.64
N ILE A 411 7.49 -15.08 18.91
CA ILE A 411 8.47 -16.08 19.35
C ILE A 411 7.91 -17.50 19.13
N GLU A 412 6.64 -17.74 19.51
CA GLU A 412 5.98 -19.02 19.29
C GLU A 412 5.93 -19.38 17.79
N GLN A 413 5.53 -18.43 16.94
CA GLN A 413 5.49 -18.61 15.49
C GLN A 413 6.87 -18.93 14.92
N ARG A 414 7.93 -18.29 15.40
CA ARG A 414 9.32 -18.59 15.00
C ARG A 414 9.79 -19.98 15.40
N ALA A 415 9.23 -20.55 16.47
CA ALA A 415 9.61 -21.88 16.96
C ALA A 415 8.95 -23.02 16.15
N ARG A 416 7.97 -22.72 15.29
CA ARG A 416 7.32 -23.71 14.43
C ARG A 416 8.31 -24.26 13.40
N ALA A 417 8.20 -25.55 13.09
CA ALA A 417 9.03 -26.20 12.06
C ALA A 417 8.78 -25.58 10.67
N ASN A 418 7.52 -25.28 10.37
CA ASN A 418 7.07 -24.53 9.21
C ASN A 418 5.90 -23.63 9.62
N GLN A 419 5.68 -22.56 8.86
CA GLN A 419 4.43 -21.82 8.97
C GLN A 419 3.30 -22.53 8.21
N PRO A 420 2.03 -22.22 8.52
CA PRO A 420 0.87 -22.72 7.78
C PRO A 420 0.92 -22.35 6.29
N ALA A 421 1.29 -21.10 5.99
CA ALA A 421 1.41 -20.59 4.62
C ALA A 421 2.61 -19.65 4.47
N TYR A 422 3.02 -19.41 3.23
CA TYR A 422 4.00 -18.36 2.92
C TYR A 422 3.51 -17.52 1.74
N LEU A 423 3.75 -16.22 1.80
CA LEU A 423 3.49 -15.31 0.70
C LEU A 423 4.54 -15.53 -0.39
N CYS A 424 4.08 -16.06 -1.51
CA CYS A 424 4.90 -16.42 -2.65
C CYS A 424 4.75 -15.41 -3.78
N THR A 425 5.83 -15.23 -4.55
CA THR A 425 5.79 -14.51 -5.83
C THR A 425 5.63 -15.53 -6.94
N MET A 426 4.63 -15.34 -7.78
CA MET A 426 4.29 -16.21 -8.89
C MET A 426 4.31 -15.42 -10.19
N THR A 427 4.61 -16.09 -11.30
CA THR A 427 4.49 -15.49 -12.63
C THR A 427 3.61 -16.32 -13.53
N MET A 428 2.76 -15.70 -14.34
CA MET A 428 2.02 -16.42 -15.37
C MET A 428 2.99 -17.00 -16.40
N VAL A 429 2.87 -18.30 -16.65
CA VAL A 429 3.66 -19.03 -17.65
C VAL A 429 3.08 -18.78 -19.04
N ASP A 430 1.76 -18.73 -19.12
CA ASP A 430 1.00 -18.32 -20.30
C ASP A 430 -0.14 -17.40 -19.85
N ASN A 431 -0.41 -16.36 -20.63
CA ASN A 431 -1.48 -15.41 -20.39
C ASN A 431 -2.48 -15.32 -21.54
N ILE A 432 -2.42 -16.21 -22.53
CA ILE A 432 -3.39 -16.24 -23.63
C ILE A 432 -4.66 -16.97 -23.19
N ASP A 433 -5.82 -16.35 -23.38
CA ASP A 433 -7.10 -17.02 -23.11
C ASP A 433 -7.53 -17.95 -24.24
N LYS A 434 -8.64 -18.69 -24.03
CA LYS A 434 -9.16 -19.66 -25.02
C LYS A 434 -9.48 -19.06 -26.39
N ASP A 435 -9.69 -17.74 -26.46
CA ASP A 435 -10.05 -17.01 -27.67
C ASP A 435 -8.80 -16.35 -28.32
N GLY A 436 -7.60 -16.63 -27.80
CA GLY A 436 -6.33 -16.14 -28.33
C GLY A 436 -5.95 -14.74 -27.86
N VAL A 437 -6.61 -14.21 -26.83
CA VAL A 437 -6.40 -12.84 -26.34
C VAL A 437 -5.43 -12.85 -25.15
N PRO A 438 -4.31 -12.10 -25.19
CA PRO A 438 -3.47 -11.91 -24.02
C PRO A 438 -4.23 -11.23 -22.88
N ARG A 439 -4.18 -11.84 -21.71
CA ARG A 439 -4.84 -11.39 -20.49
C ARG A 439 -3.86 -10.77 -19.51
N PHE A 440 -4.34 -9.76 -18.80
CA PHE A 440 -3.63 -9.06 -17.75
C PHE A 440 -4.55 -9.00 -16.53
N PRO A 441 -4.66 -10.11 -15.77
CA PRO A 441 -5.64 -10.22 -14.71
C PRO A 441 -5.50 -9.13 -13.66
N VAL A 442 -6.63 -8.73 -13.10
CA VAL A 442 -6.73 -7.69 -12.07
C VAL A 442 -7.53 -8.22 -10.88
N GLY A 443 -7.22 -7.71 -9.68
CA GLY A 443 -7.91 -8.10 -8.44
C GLY A 443 -7.42 -9.43 -7.88
N ASN A 444 -8.32 -10.12 -7.18
CA ASN A 444 -8.02 -11.38 -6.51
C ASN A 444 -8.53 -12.56 -7.35
N CYS A 445 -7.63 -13.46 -7.71
CA CYS A 445 -7.92 -14.69 -8.43
C CYS A 445 -7.67 -15.88 -7.49
N PRO A 446 -8.61 -16.84 -7.36
CA PRO A 446 -8.35 -18.08 -6.62
C PRO A 446 -7.13 -18.81 -7.20
N ILE A 447 -6.29 -19.35 -6.33
CA ILE A 447 -5.15 -20.18 -6.73
C ILE A 447 -5.56 -21.65 -6.54
N VAL A 448 -5.55 -22.40 -7.63
CA VAL A 448 -6.09 -23.77 -7.67
C VAL A 448 -5.02 -24.79 -8.02
N HIS A 449 -5.21 -26.00 -7.51
CA HIS A 449 -4.37 -27.14 -7.88
C HIS A 449 -4.76 -27.67 -9.27
N PRO A 450 -3.80 -27.85 -10.20
CA PRO A 450 -4.12 -28.21 -11.59
C PRO A 450 -4.81 -29.58 -11.72
N ALA A 451 -4.44 -30.54 -10.87
CA ALA A 451 -4.99 -31.90 -10.96
C ALA A 451 -6.39 -32.06 -10.32
N THR A 452 -6.70 -31.29 -9.26
CA THR A 452 -7.95 -31.47 -8.49
C THR A 452 -8.97 -30.38 -8.80
N ASN A 453 -8.54 -29.26 -9.38
CA ASN A 453 -9.36 -28.07 -9.58
C ASN A 453 -9.91 -27.46 -8.28
N GLU A 454 -9.26 -27.74 -7.15
CA GLU A 454 -9.65 -27.19 -5.85
C GLU A 454 -8.76 -25.99 -5.50
N VAL A 455 -9.36 -24.99 -4.88
CA VAL A 455 -8.62 -23.87 -4.28
C VAL A 455 -7.74 -24.44 -3.17
N LEU A 456 -6.47 -24.04 -3.13
CA LEU A 456 -5.57 -24.46 -2.06
C LEU A 456 -6.04 -23.86 -0.72
N ILE A 457 -6.00 -24.67 0.33
CA ILE A 457 -6.40 -24.26 1.68
C ILE A 457 -5.28 -24.68 2.63
N ASP A 458 -4.81 -23.77 3.47
CA ASP A 458 -3.79 -24.10 4.47
C ASP A 458 -4.38 -24.79 5.72
N GLU A 459 -3.52 -25.24 6.63
CA GLU A 459 -3.93 -25.93 7.86
C GLU A 459 -4.78 -25.07 8.82
N MET A 460 -4.82 -23.75 8.62
CA MET A 460 -5.67 -22.83 9.37
C MET A 460 -7.03 -22.58 8.67
N GLY A 461 -7.28 -23.22 7.51
CA GLY A 461 -8.51 -23.07 6.75
C GLY A 461 -8.54 -21.83 5.84
N ARG A 462 -7.41 -21.12 5.67
CA ARG A 462 -7.36 -19.92 4.81
C ARG A 462 -7.18 -20.35 3.36
N ARG A 463 -7.98 -19.75 2.47
CA ARG A 463 -7.97 -20.05 1.03
C ARG A 463 -6.86 -19.26 0.32
N SER A 464 -6.16 -19.88 -0.62
CA SER A 464 -5.18 -19.21 -1.46
C SER A 464 -5.84 -18.43 -2.59
N TYR A 465 -5.45 -17.17 -2.71
CA TYR A 465 -5.81 -16.28 -3.80
C TYR A 465 -4.67 -15.30 -4.08
N THR A 466 -4.68 -14.67 -5.25
CA THR A 466 -3.72 -13.60 -5.55
C THR A 466 -4.06 -12.38 -4.70
N THR A 467 -3.18 -11.99 -3.79
CA THR A 467 -3.33 -10.77 -2.97
C THR A 467 -3.05 -9.52 -3.81
N SER A 468 -2.08 -9.62 -4.73
CA SER A 468 -1.70 -8.57 -5.66
C SER A 468 -1.36 -9.17 -7.03
N ILE A 469 -1.68 -8.46 -8.11
CA ILE A 469 -1.33 -8.88 -9.47
C ILE A 469 -1.09 -7.67 -10.39
N ALA A 470 0.00 -7.70 -11.17
CA ALA A 470 0.33 -6.66 -12.13
C ALA A 470 1.30 -7.19 -13.20
N TYR A 471 1.30 -6.57 -14.37
CA TYR A 471 2.38 -6.76 -15.35
C TYR A 471 3.64 -6.05 -14.87
N GLY A 472 4.80 -6.72 -14.93
CA GLY A 472 6.12 -6.17 -14.69
C GLY A 472 6.86 -5.90 -16.01
N PRO A 473 6.88 -4.65 -16.52
CA PRO A 473 7.49 -4.28 -17.78
C PRO A 473 8.98 -4.60 -17.90
N THR A 474 9.74 -4.56 -16.80
CA THR A 474 11.18 -4.81 -16.85
C THR A 474 11.46 -6.29 -17.09
N ILE A 475 10.65 -7.19 -16.51
CA ILE A 475 10.80 -8.64 -16.69
C ILE A 475 9.88 -9.26 -17.75
N GLY A 476 8.92 -8.49 -18.27
CA GLY A 476 8.02 -8.91 -19.34
C GLY A 476 6.96 -9.95 -18.94
N LYS A 477 6.60 -10.04 -17.65
CA LYS A 477 5.69 -11.08 -17.12
C LYS A 477 4.55 -10.49 -16.29
N ASN A 478 3.40 -11.16 -16.26
CA ASN A 478 2.39 -10.93 -15.23
C ASN A 478 2.87 -11.58 -13.92
N ILE A 479 2.93 -10.79 -12.86
CA ILE A 479 3.42 -11.16 -11.54
C ILE A 479 2.24 -11.16 -10.58
N ALA A 480 2.13 -12.19 -9.75
CA ALA A 480 1.18 -12.25 -8.66
C ALA A 480 1.89 -12.49 -7.33
N LEU A 481 1.35 -11.93 -6.26
CA LEU A 481 1.62 -12.36 -4.90
C LEU A 481 0.42 -13.16 -4.39
N GLY A 482 0.64 -14.15 -3.55
CA GLY A 482 -0.42 -14.92 -2.89
C GLY A 482 0.12 -15.88 -1.85
N TYR A 483 -0.65 -16.12 -0.79
CA TYR A 483 -0.30 -17.08 0.25
C TYR A 483 -0.56 -18.49 -0.23
N LEU A 484 0.46 -19.35 -0.18
CA LEU A 484 0.36 -20.77 -0.50
C LEU A 484 0.56 -21.60 0.78
N PRO A 485 -0.16 -22.72 0.97
CA PRO A 485 0.14 -23.65 2.06
C PRO A 485 1.59 -24.13 1.96
N PHE A 486 2.22 -24.42 3.09
CA PHE A 486 3.64 -24.81 3.12
C PHE A 486 4.02 -25.93 2.14
N GLU A 487 3.17 -26.95 1.99
CA GLU A 487 3.40 -28.07 1.08
C GLU A 487 3.40 -27.69 -0.41
N HIS A 488 2.92 -26.49 -0.75
CA HIS A 488 2.95 -25.89 -2.08
C HIS A 488 4.01 -24.78 -2.23
N CYS A 489 4.80 -24.51 -1.20
CA CYS A 489 5.84 -23.49 -1.22
C CYS A 489 7.16 -24.04 -1.78
N GLU A 490 7.21 -24.24 -3.09
CA GLU A 490 8.39 -24.74 -3.80
C GLU A 490 8.64 -23.92 -5.08
N GLU A 491 9.85 -23.37 -5.23
CA GLU A 491 10.22 -22.62 -6.44
C GLU A 491 10.18 -23.54 -7.67
N GLY A 492 9.58 -23.06 -8.77
CA GLY A 492 9.32 -23.84 -9.98
C GLY A 492 8.01 -24.64 -9.95
N ARG A 493 7.30 -24.68 -8.82
CA ARG A 493 6.00 -25.37 -8.74
C ARG A 493 4.97 -24.72 -9.66
N GLN A 494 4.28 -25.56 -10.42
CA GLN A 494 3.20 -25.16 -11.31
C GLN A 494 1.85 -25.20 -10.57
N LEU A 495 1.10 -24.11 -10.68
CA LEU A 495 -0.26 -23.94 -10.17
C LEU A 495 -1.10 -23.23 -11.25
N GLU A 496 -2.38 -22.98 -10.97
CA GLU A 496 -3.23 -22.20 -11.85
C GLU A 496 -3.92 -21.09 -11.06
N ILE A 497 -4.19 -19.96 -11.71
CA ILE A 497 -5.16 -18.97 -11.22
C ILE A 497 -6.45 -19.08 -12.02
N GLU A 498 -7.59 -18.91 -11.37
CA GLU A 498 -8.88 -18.80 -12.05
C GLU A 498 -9.27 -17.33 -12.25
N TYR A 499 -9.50 -16.94 -13.50
CA TYR A 499 -9.88 -15.59 -13.89
C TYR A 499 -10.96 -15.64 -14.97
N PHE A 500 -12.13 -15.07 -14.68
CA PHE A 500 -13.33 -15.15 -15.55
C PHE A 500 -13.68 -16.59 -15.97
N ASN A 501 -13.68 -17.53 -15.00
CA ASN A 501 -13.92 -18.97 -15.20
C ASN A 501 -12.96 -19.63 -16.21
N GLN A 502 -11.80 -19.02 -16.44
CA GLN A 502 -10.71 -19.60 -17.21
C GLN A 502 -9.48 -19.75 -16.33
N LYS A 503 -8.67 -20.75 -16.63
CA LYS A 503 -7.46 -21.04 -15.87
C LYS A 503 -6.24 -20.56 -16.62
N PHE A 504 -5.33 -19.94 -15.89
CA PHE A 504 -4.05 -19.51 -16.42
C PHE A 504 -2.93 -20.16 -15.62
N PRO A 505 -1.98 -20.85 -16.28
CA PRO A 505 -0.88 -21.51 -15.59
C PRO A 505 0.06 -20.46 -15.00
N ILE A 506 0.44 -20.68 -13.75
CA ILE A 506 1.39 -19.87 -13.02
C ILE A 506 2.51 -20.75 -12.45
N GLU A 507 3.68 -20.17 -12.30
CA GLU A 507 4.82 -20.80 -11.65
C GLU A 507 5.18 -20.02 -10.38
N VAL A 508 5.45 -20.73 -9.29
CA VAL A 508 6.04 -20.15 -8.07
C VAL A 508 7.48 -19.74 -8.35
N ALA A 509 7.69 -18.46 -8.62
CA ALA A 509 9.01 -17.91 -8.93
C ALA A 509 9.86 -17.68 -7.67
N ALA A 510 9.23 -17.42 -6.53
CA ALA A 510 9.91 -17.26 -5.26
C ALA A 510 9.00 -17.56 -4.06
N VAL A 511 9.57 -18.18 -3.03
CA VAL A 511 8.94 -18.33 -1.71
C VAL A 511 9.44 -17.23 -0.77
N GLY A 512 8.51 -16.50 -0.15
CA GLY A 512 8.83 -15.39 0.75
C GLY A 512 9.25 -14.11 0.02
N TYR A 513 10.10 -13.29 0.65
CA TYR A 513 10.55 -12.02 0.10
C TYR A 513 11.82 -12.18 -0.72
N LYS A 514 11.65 -12.47 -2.02
CA LYS A 514 12.75 -12.52 -2.99
C LYS A 514 12.36 -11.78 -4.27
N PRO A 515 13.06 -10.68 -4.62
CA PRO A 515 12.83 -9.93 -5.85
C PRO A 515 13.04 -10.78 -7.11
N LEU A 516 12.19 -10.59 -8.13
CA LEU A 516 12.42 -11.11 -9.48
C LEU A 516 13.39 -10.20 -10.26
N TYR A 517 13.28 -8.89 -10.00
CA TYR A 517 14.16 -7.88 -10.54
C TYR A 517 15.23 -7.47 -9.52
N ASP A 518 16.49 -7.45 -9.95
CA ASP A 518 17.64 -7.20 -9.06
C ASP A 518 17.58 -8.11 -7.80
N PRO A 519 17.73 -9.44 -7.96
CA PRO A 519 17.54 -10.40 -6.87
C PRO A 519 18.48 -10.20 -5.67
N MET A 520 19.66 -9.62 -5.91
CA MET A 520 20.65 -9.30 -4.88
C MET A 520 20.39 -7.96 -4.17
N ASN A 521 19.39 -7.22 -4.64
CA ASN A 521 18.97 -5.93 -4.11
C ASN A 521 20.14 -4.92 -4.07
N GLU A 522 20.92 -4.87 -5.15
CA GLU A 522 22.11 -4.05 -5.31
C GLU A 522 21.74 -2.64 -5.79
N ARG A 523 20.74 -2.51 -6.67
CA ARG A 523 20.37 -1.23 -7.28
C ARG A 523 19.96 -0.17 -6.25
N PRO A 524 19.10 -0.44 -5.25
CA PRO A 524 18.77 0.55 -4.23
C PRO A 524 19.98 1.03 -3.39
N LYS A 525 21.05 0.24 -3.37
CA LYS A 525 22.27 0.50 -2.58
C LYS A 525 23.40 1.15 -3.40
N SER A 526 23.26 1.22 -4.72
CA SER A 526 24.28 1.72 -5.67
C SER A 526 24.53 3.22 -5.63
#